data_AF-A0A7W2Y8V8-F1
#
_entry.id   AF-A0A7W2Y8V8-F1
#
_cell.length_a   1.000
_cell.length_b   1.000
_cell.length_c   1.000
_cell.angle_alpha   90.00
_cell.angle_beta   90.00
_cell.angle_gamma   90.00
#
_symmetry.space_group_name_H-M   'P 1'
#
loop_
_entity.id
_entity.type
_entity.pdbx_description
1 polymer ?
#
loop_
_entity_poly.entity_id
_entity_poly.type
_entity_poly.pdbx_seq_one_letter_code
_entity_poly.pdbx_strand_id
1 'polypeptide(L)'
;MKYKNISFTFPALDKCSGDLFNKEEKEYFYPLITSWAGSDSKAAIWLKNEKIAAFDGKTCLEFCRNNRMDVFFYYIRHIEYGGFA
;
A
#
# COMPACT_ATOMS: atom_id res chain seq x y z
N MET A 1 -10.53 24.04 15.10
CA MET A 1 -9.11 23.74 14.84
C MET A 1 -8.93 23.60 13.34
N LYS A 2 -8.08 24.44 12.72
CA LYS A 2 -7.75 24.32 11.29
C LYS A 2 -6.74 23.18 11.16
N TYR A 3 -7.16 22.02 10.65
CA TYR A 3 -6.21 20.99 10.25
C TYR A 3 -5.35 21.60 9.14
N LYS A 4 -4.08 21.87 9.44
CA LYS A 4 -3.07 22.06 8.40
C LYS A 4 -3.18 20.80 7.53
N ASN A 5 -3.56 20.96 6.27
CA ASN A 5 -3.37 19.94 5.25
C ASN A 5 -1.86 19.73 5.13
N ILE A 6 -1.30 18.88 5.99
CA ILE A 6 0.04 18.37 5.82
C ILE A 6 -0.10 17.44 4.62
N SER A 7 0.32 17.92 3.46
CA SER A 7 0.55 17.07 2.31
C SER A 7 1.67 16.12 2.69
N PHE A 8 1.31 14.91 3.15
CA PHE A 8 2.29 13.86 3.35
C PHE A 8 2.75 13.41 1.97
N THR A 9 4.01 13.67 1.66
CA THR A 9 4.64 13.19 0.44
C THR A 9 5.27 11.82 0.74
N PHE A 10 4.95 10.83 -0.10
CA PHE A 10 5.46 9.46 0.01
C PHE A 10 6.31 9.11 -1.22
N PRO A 11 7.48 9.76 -1.39
CA PRO A 11 8.27 9.64 -2.62
C PRO A 11 8.78 8.23 -2.89
N ALA A 12 9.06 7.41 -1.86
CA ALA A 12 9.52 6.04 -2.06
C ALA A 12 8.38 5.15 -2.57
N LEU A 13 7.20 5.25 -1.98
CA LEU A 13 6.00 4.56 -2.45
C LEU A 13 5.60 5.03 -3.85
N ASP A 14 5.62 6.34 -4.11
CA ASP A 14 5.23 6.86 -5.43
C ASP A 14 6.21 6.44 -6.53
N LYS A 15 7.51 6.39 -6.23
CA LYS A 15 8.49 5.79 -7.15
C LYS A 15 8.29 4.29 -7.34
N CYS A 16 7.76 3.57 -6.34
CA CYS A 16 7.58 2.13 -6.38
C CYS A 16 6.31 1.70 -7.13
N SER A 17 5.20 2.37 -6.88
CA SER A 17 3.85 2.00 -7.32
C SER A 17 3.02 3.15 -7.85
N GLY A 18 3.61 4.32 -8.09
CA GLY A 18 2.87 5.54 -8.45
C GLY A 18 2.01 5.40 -9.71
N ASP A 19 2.45 4.63 -10.70
CA ASP A 19 1.69 4.42 -11.94
C ASP A 19 0.63 3.31 -11.82
N LEU A 20 0.60 2.58 -10.70
CA LEU A 20 -0.33 1.46 -10.47
C LEU A 20 -1.62 1.89 -9.79
N PHE A 21 -1.56 2.97 -9.01
CA PHE A 21 -2.66 3.43 -8.17
C PHE A 21 -3.17 4.78 -8.65
N ASN A 22 -4.48 4.98 -8.63
CA ASN A 22 -5.07 6.29 -8.85
C ASN A 22 -4.89 7.19 -7.60
N LYS A 23 -5.28 8.46 -7.72
CA LYS A 23 -5.10 9.44 -6.64
C LYS A 23 -5.80 9.04 -5.33
N GLU A 24 -7.06 8.59 -5.41
CA GLU A 24 -7.85 8.22 -4.23
C GLU A 24 -7.26 6.99 -3.54
N GLU A 25 -6.81 6.01 -4.33
CA GLU A 25 -6.12 4.82 -3.85
C GLU A 25 -4.82 5.16 -3.12
N LYS A 26 -4.02 6.10 -3.65
CA LYS A 26 -2.80 6.57 -2.99
C LYS A 26 -3.10 7.31 -1.68
N GLU A 27 -4.11 8.17 -1.67
CA GLU A 27 -4.51 8.96 -0.50
C GLU A 27 -4.97 8.06 0.66
N TYR A 28 -5.59 6.92 0.37
CA TYR A 28 -5.93 5.91 1.37
C TYR A 28 -4.72 5.03 1.73
N PHE A 29 -4.07 4.45 0.73
CA PHE A 29 -3.09 3.39 0.94
C PHE A 29 -1.78 3.87 1.57
N TYR A 30 -1.19 4.95 1.05
CA TYR A 30 0.16 5.35 1.42
C TYR A 30 0.29 5.73 2.90
N PRO A 31 -0.62 6.53 3.49
CA PRO A 31 -0.57 6.80 4.92
C PRO A 31 -0.75 5.53 5.76
N LEU A 32 -1.68 4.65 5.36
CA LEU A 32 -1.99 3.42 6.09
C LEU A 32 -0.76 2.51 6.15
N ILE A 33 -0.19 2.15 5.01
CA ILE A 33 0.94 1.21 4.97
C ILE A 33 2.21 1.81 5.58
N THR A 34 2.39 3.13 5.46
CA THR A 34 3.49 3.83 6.13
C THR A 34 3.34 3.79 7.65
N SER A 35 2.11 3.87 8.18
CA SER A 35 1.86 3.74 9.61
C SER A 35 2.19 2.34 10.13
N TRP A 36 1.92 1.30 9.34
CA TRP A 36 2.23 -0.09 9.70
C TRP A 36 3.73 -0.38 9.61
N ALA A 37 4.39 0.07 8.54
CA ALA A 37 5.82 -0.18 8.32
C ALA A 37 6.73 0.74 9.14
N GLY A 38 6.21 1.87 9.63
CA GLY A 38 6.93 2.90 10.39
C GLY A 38 7.70 3.92 9.54
N SER A 39 7.77 3.76 8.21
CA SER A 39 8.27 4.80 7.28
C SER A 39 7.90 4.52 5.82
N ASP A 40 7.90 5.56 4.99
CA ASP A 40 7.67 5.49 3.53
C ASP A 40 8.63 4.50 2.86
N SER A 41 9.93 4.60 3.15
CA SER A 41 10.94 3.68 2.61
C SER A 41 10.70 2.22 3.02
N LYS A 42 10.31 1.96 4.27
CA LYS A 42 10.03 0.60 4.74
C LYS A 42 8.75 0.04 4.09
N ALA A 43 7.73 0.87 3.92
CA ALA A 43 6.53 0.47 3.20
C ALA A 43 6.81 0.12 1.74
N ALA A 44 7.64 0.91 1.05
CA ALA A 44 8.07 0.61 -0.31
C ALA A 44 8.89 -0.70 -0.39
N ILE A 45 9.76 -0.96 0.60
CA ILE A 45 10.50 -2.23 0.70
C ILE A 45 9.53 -3.39 0.88
N TRP A 46 8.55 -3.28 1.77
CA TRP A 46 7.52 -4.29 1.99
C TRP A 46 6.75 -4.59 0.70
N LEU A 47 6.28 -3.55 -0.01
CA LEU A 47 5.52 -3.71 -1.26
C LEU A 47 6.29 -4.50 -2.33
N LYS A 48 7.61 -4.30 -2.38
CA LYS A 48 8.49 -4.88 -3.38
C LYS A 48 9.01 -6.28 -3.03
N ASN A 49 9.22 -6.56 -1.75
CA ASN A 49 10.01 -7.73 -1.33
C ASN A 49 9.22 -8.73 -0.50
N GLU A 50 8.15 -8.32 0.17
CA GLU A 50 7.38 -9.22 1.03
C GLU A 50 6.49 -10.12 0.19
N LYS A 51 6.69 -11.43 0.31
CA LYS A 51 5.85 -12.44 -0.35
C LYS A 51 4.61 -12.70 0.50
N ILE A 52 3.45 -12.54 -0.10
CA ILE A 52 2.17 -12.70 0.59
C ILE A 52 1.59 -14.07 0.24
N ALA A 53 1.34 -14.91 1.26
CA ALA A 53 0.76 -16.24 1.07
C ALA A 53 -0.60 -16.19 0.36
N ALA A 54 -1.47 -15.25 0.75
CA ALA A 54 -2.76 -15.01 0.11
C ALA A 54 -2.65 -14.61 -1.38
N PHE A 55 -1.47 -14.16 -1.83
CA PHE A 55 -1.19 -13.83 -3.23
C PHE A 55 -0.38 -14.92 -3.94
N ASP A 56 -0.49 -16.17 -3.50
CA ASP A 56 0.22 -17.31 -4.09
C ASP A 56 1.75 -17.10 -4.04
N GLY A 57 2.23 -16.54 -2.92
CA GLY A 57 3.66 -16.27 -2.69
C GLY A 57 4.24 -15.12 -3.53
N LYS A 58 3.41 -14.32 -4.19
CA LYS A 58 3.82 -13.11 -4.92
C LYS A 58 3.95 -11.92 -3.99
N THR A 59 4.75 -10.95 -4.40
CA THR A 59 4.82 -9.63 -3.76
C THR A 59 3.61 -8.79 -4.11
N CYS A 60 3.32 -7.77 -3.30
CA CYS A 60 2.21 -6.84 -3.59
C CYS A 60 2.42 -6.15 -4.95
N LEU A 61 3.65 -5.75 -5.27
CA LEU A 61 3.96 -5.12 -6.55
C LEU A 61 3.72 -6.04 -7.75
N GLU A 62 4.12 -7.31 -7.66
CA GLU A 62 3.84 -8.31 -8.70
C GLU A 62 2.34 -8.58 -8.84
N PHE A 63 1.62 -8.64 -7.72
CA PHE A 63 0.18 -8.85 -7.70
C PHE A 63 -0.57 -7.69 -8.37
N CYS A 64 -0.27 -6.45 -7.98
CA CYS A 64 -0.91 -5.25 -8.52
C CYS A 64 -0.66 -5.05 -10.02
N ARG A 65 0.54 -5.38 -10.52
CA ARG A 65 0.88 -5.30 -11.96
C ARG A 65 0.03 -6.20 -12.85
N ASN A 66 -0.66 -7.18 -12.29
CA ASN A 66 -1.59 -8.04 -13.04
C ASN A 66 -3.04 -7.49 -13.05
N ASN A 67 -3.24 -6.18 -12.79
CA ASN A 67 -4.54 -5.50 -12.75
C ASN A 67 -5.55 -6.08 -11.75
N ARG A 68 -5.06 -6.64 -10.63
CA ARG A 68 -5.90 -7.19 -9.54
C ARG A 68 -5.98 -6.23 -8.35
N MET A 69 -6.17 -4.94 -8.66
CA MET A 69 -6.16 -3.86 -7.68
C MET A 69 -7.31 -3.94 -6.67
N ASP A 70 -8.48 -4.36 -7.13
CA ASP A 70 -9.67 -4.62 -6.33
C ASP A 70 -9.40 -5.66 -5.21
N VAL A 71 -8.78 -6.78 -5.58
CA VAL A 71 -8.43 -7.87 -4.65
C VAL A 71 -7.35 -7.43 -3.69
N PHE A 72 -6.35 -6.67 -4.16
CA PHE A 72 -5.33 -6.09 -3.32
C PHE A 72 -5.93 -5.18 -2.25
N PHE A 73 -6.80 -4.24 -2.63
CA PHE A 73 -7.44 -3.34 -1.67
C PHE A 73 -8.45 -4.02 -0.75
N TYR A 74 -9.06 -5.12 -1.18
CA TYR A 74 -9.84 -5.97 -0.30
C TYR A 74 -8.96 -6.60 0.79
N TYR A 75 -7.80 -7.16 0.41
CA TYR A 75 -6.83 -7.73 1.34
C TYR A 75 -6.30 -6.70 2.35
N ILE A 76 -5.92 -5.49 1.88
CA ILE A 76 -5.45 -4.41 2.77
C ILE A 76 -6.52 -4.01 3.79
N ARG A 77 -7.78 -3.84 3.35
CA ARG A 77 -8.89 -3.54 4.27
C ARG A 77 -9.14 -4.65 5.27
N HIS A 78 -9.03 -5.91 4.85
CA HIS A 78 -9.20 -7.05 5.76
C HIS A 78 -8.15 -7.03 6.88
N ILE A 79 -6.88 -6.75 6.56
CA ILE A 79 -5.82 -6.59 7.58
C ILE A 79 -6.09 -5.40 8.49
N GLU A 80 -6.52 -4.25 7.94
CA GLU A 80 -6.80 -3.03 8.70
C GLU A 80 -7.83 -3.27 9.83
N TYR A 81 -8.86 -4.07 9.55
CA TYR A 81 -9.88 -4.43 10.55
C TYR A 81 -9.49 -5.62 11.45
N GLY A 82 -8.23 -6.04 11.44
CA GLY A 82 -7.72 -7.15 12.24
C GLY A 82 -8.15 -8.53 11.73
N GLY A 83 -8.60 -8.60 10.48
CA GLY A 83 -8.87 -9.85 9.80
C GLY A 83 -7.58 -10.62 9.54
N PHE A 84 -7.54 -11.87 9.97
CA PHE A 84 -6.50 -12.81 9.55
C PHE A 84 -6.83 -13.29 8.13
N ALA A 85 -5.86 -13.23 7.22
CA ALA A 85 -5.94 -13.74 5.86
C ALA A 85 -4.82 -14.75 5.62
#